data_AF-H7FPL9-F1
#
_entry.id   AF-H7FPL9-F1
#
_cell.length_a   1.000
_cell.length_b   1.000
_cell.length_c   1.000
_cell.angle_alpha   90.00
_cell.angle_beta   90.00
_cell.angle_gamma   90.00
#
_symmetry.space_group_name_H-M   'P 1'
#
loop_
_entity.id
_entity.type
_entity.pdbx_description
1 polymer ?
#
loop_
_entity_poly.entity_id
_entity_poly.type
_entity_poly.pdbx_seq_one_letter_code
_entity_poly.pdbx_strand_id
1 'polypeptide(L)' 'MKEDIFSIYPILKLIVGILFCLVGVVICLKNKFYKYDADDMLFATKLKMFLSGSLFIIIGFFGFVSYFFELF' A
#
# COMPACT_ATOMS: atom_id res chain seq x y z
N MET A 1 -18.72 -15.22 -21.98
CA MET A 1 -19.15 -14.04 -21.18
C MET A 1 -18.94 -14.21 -19.67
N LYS A 2 -19.36 -15.31 -19.01
CA LYS A 2 -18.99 -15.55 -17.59
C LYS A 2 -17.52 -15.96 -17.40
N GLU A 3 -16.94 -16.63 -18.40
CA GLU A 3 -15.55 -17.11 -18.37
C GLU A 3 -14.52 -15.98 -18.49
N ASP A 4 -14.81 -14.93 -19.27
CA ASP A 4 -13.94 -13.76 -19.45
C ASP A 4 -13.84 -12.92 -18.17
N ILE A 5 -14.96 -12.81 -17.47
CA ILE A 5 -15.09 -12.05 -16.22
C ILE A 5 -14.22 -12.66 -15.12
N PHE A 6 -14.17 -13.99 -15.02
CA PHE A 6 -13.37 -14.70 -13.99
C PHE A 6 -11.85 -14.52 -14.18
N SER A 7 -11.40 -14.32 -15.41
CA SER A 7 -9.98 -14.11 -15.76
C SER A 7 -9.48 -12.69 -15.43
N ILE A 8 -10.36 -11.68 -15.53
CA ILE A 8 -9.96 -10.26 -15.37
C ILE A 8 -9.81 -9.85 -13.89
N TYR A 9 -10.64 -10.39 -13.01
CA TYR A 9 -10.61 -10.05 -11.57
C TYR A 9 -9.25 -10.23 -10.88
N PRO A 10 -8.52 -11.35 -11.02
CA PRO A 10 -7.23 -11.51 -10.36
C PRO A 10 -6.19 -10.51 -10.89
N ILE A 11 -6.19 -10.22 -12.19
CA ILE A 11 -5.30 -9.23 -12.81
C ILE A 11 -5.61 -7.83 -12.27
N LEU A 12 -6.89 -7.49 -12.12
CA LEU A 12 -7.32 -6.21 -11.55
C LEU A 12 -6.83 -6.05 -10.10
N LYS A 13 -6.94 -7.08 -9.26
CA LYS A 13 -6.41 -7.07 -7.88
C LYS A 13 -4.91 -6.81 -7.84
N LEU A 14 -4.16 -7.41 -8.78
CA LEU A 14 -2.72 -7.23 -8.88
C LEU A 14 -2.36 -5.78 -9.26
N ILE A 15 -3.03 -5.21 -10.27
CA ILE A 15 -2.81 -3.82 -10.69
C ILE A 15 -3.13 -2.84 -9.55
N VAL A 16 -4.26 -3.04 -8.87
CA VAL A 16 -4.65 -2.22 -7.71
C VAL A 16 -3.62 -2.38 -6.57
N GLY A 17 -3.16 -3.61 -6.30
CA GLY A 17 -2.13 -3.87 -5.29
C GLY A 17 -0.82 -3.14 -5.56
N ILE A 18 -0.34 -3.16 -6.82
CA ILE A 18 0.86 -2.41 -7.24
C ILE A 18 0.68 -0.91 -7.00
N LEU A 19 -0.46 -0.35 -7.42
CA LEU A 19 -0.73 1.08 -7.24
C LEU A 19 -0.74 1.48 -5.76
N PHE A 20 -1.38 0.69 -4.91
CA PHE A 20 -1.42 0.94 -3.46
C PHE A 20 -0.03 0.86 -2.82
N CYS A 21 0.79 -0.13 -3.20
CA CYS A 21 2.18 -0.21 -2.75
C CYS A 21 2.99 1.01 -3.19
N LEU A 22 2.88 1.43 -4.46
CA LEU A 22 3.59 2.61 -4.97
C LEU A 22 3.20 3.88 -4.20
N VAL A 23 1.90 4.11 -4.02
CA VAL A 23 1.39 5.26 -3.27
C VAL A 23 1.89 5.23 -1.82
N GLY A 24 1.82 4.08 -1.16
CA GLY A 24 2.32 3.90 0.21
C GLY A 24 3.81 4.20 0.35
N VAL A 25 4.63 3.69 -0.57
CA VAL A 25 6.08 3.96 -0.61
C VAL A 25 6.36 5.45 -0.81
N VAL A 26 5.66 6.11 -1.73
CA VAL A 26 5.82 7.56 -1.95
C VAL A 26 5.46 8.37 -0.70
N ILE A 27 4.38 8.00 -0.01
CA ILE A 27 3.96 8.66 1.23
C ILE A 27 5.02 8.48 2.32
N CYS A 28 5.55 7.26 2.51
CA CYS A 28 6.61 6.98 3.48
C CYS A 28 7.89 7.77 3.17
N LEU A 29 8.30 7.83 1.89
CA LEU A 29 9.51 8.54 1.47
C LEU A 29 9.40 10.06 1.60
N LYS A 30 8.21 10.64 1.38
CA LYS A 30 7.97 12.09 1.58
C LYS A 30 7.84 12.47 3.05
N ASN A 31 7.27 11.59 3.87
CA ASN A 31 7.01 11.85 5.29
C ASN A 31 8.10 11.25 6.19
N LYS A 32 9.37 11.57 5.90
CA LYS A 32 10.51 11.19 6.74
C LYS A 32 10.38 11.86 8.12
N PHE A 33 9.85 11.11 9.09
CA PHE A 33 9.63 11.57 10.46
C PHE A 33 10.93 11.60 11.27
N TYR A 34 11.90 10.75 10.92
CA TYR A 34 13.21 10.59 11.57
C TYR A 34 14.17 11.78 11.45
N LYS A 35 13.72 12.90 10.85
CA LYS A 35 14.48 14.16 10.79
C LYS A 35 14.10 15.13 11.91
N TYR A 36 13.00 14.88 12.62
CA TYR A 36 12.46 15.76 13.65
C TYR A 36 12.70 15.16 15.04
N ASP A 37 12.92 16.02 16.04
CA ASP A 37 13.01 15.59 17.43
C ASP A 37 11.67 15.06 17.93
N ALA A 38 11.71 14.08 18.84
CA ALA A 38 10.52 13.35 19.30
C ALA A 38 9.48 14.25 20.01
N ASP A 39 9.94 15.35 20.62
CA ASP A 39 9.09 16.33 21.32
C ASP A 39 8.47 17.38 20.38
N ASP A 40 8.80 17.36 19.08
CA ASP A 40 8.24 18.29 18.10
C ASP A 40 6.85 17.81 17.61
N MET A 41 5.88 18.72 17.58
CA MET A 41 4.54 18.47 17.04
C MET A 41 4.59 18.01 15.57
N LEU A 42 5.62 18.43 14.82
CA LEU A 42 5.89 17.98 13.46
C LEU A 42 6.28 16.49 13.39
N PHE A 43 6.99 15.96 14.39
CA PHE A 43 7.32 14.54 14.47
C PHE A 43 6.05 13.69 14.52
N ALA A 44 5.14 14.01 15.44
CA ALA A 44 3.88 13.27 15.59
C ALA A 44 3.03 13.30 14.31
N THR A 45 3.02 14.44 13.61
CA THR A 45 2.28 14.60 12.34
C THR A 45 2.91 13.76 11.23
N LYS A 46 4.23 13.85 11.05
CA LYS A 46 4.97 13.08 10.04
C LYS A 46 4.90 11.57 10.31
N LEU A 47 4.95 11.18 11.59
CA LEU A 47 4.82 9.79 12.03
C LEU A 47 3.44 9.23 11.66
N LYS A 48 2.35 9.96 11.95
CA LYS A 48 0.99 9.56 11.54
C LYS A 48 0.88 9.39 10.02
N MET A 49 1.45 10.31 9.25
CA MET A 49 1.47 10.22 7.78
C MET A 49 2.34 9.06 7.27
N PHE A 50 3.43 8.74 7.95
CA PHE A 50 4.25 7.57 7.63
C PHE A 50 3.49 6.27 7.92
N LEU A 51 2.78 6.20 9.04
CA LEU A 51 1.93 5.07 9.42
C LEU A 51 0.79 4.85 8.42
N SER A 52 0.15 5.91 7.93
CA SER A 52 -0.86 5.77 6.87
C SER A 52 -0.25 5.25 5.57
N GLY A 53 0.92 5.75 5.17
CA GLY A 53 1.68 5.18 4.04
C GLY A 53 1.98 3.69 4.22
N SER A 54 2.40 3.28 5.41
CA SER A 54 2.64 1.87 5.73
C SER A 54 1.37 1.02 5.62
N LEU A 55 0.22 1.53 6.06
CA LEU A 55 -1.07 0.85 5.87
C LEU A 55 -1.39 0.63 4.38
N PHE A 56 -1.14 1.62 3.51
CA PHE A 56 -1.30 1.44 2.07
C PHE A 56 -0.41 0.34 1.49
N ILE A 57 0.83 0.20 1.98
CA ILE A 57 1.74 -0.88 1.58
C ILE A 57 1.20 -2.24 2.01
N ILE A 58 0.70 -2.36 3.24
CA ILE A 58 0.12 -3.62 3.76
C ILE A 58 -1.11 -4.03 2.95
N ILE A 59 -1.98 -3.07 2.61
CA ILE A 59 -3.16 -3.32 1.77
C ILE A 59 -2.74 -3.76 0.36
N GLY A 60 -1.76 -3.10 -0.24
CA GLY A 60 -1.23 -3.50 -1.54
C GLY A 60 -0.62 -4.91 -1.52
N PHE A 61 0.13 -5.23 -0.46
CA PHE A 61 0.72 -6.55 -0.26
C PHE A 61 -0.34 -7.64 -0.07
N PHE A 62 -1.43 -7.35 0.64
CA PHE A 62 -2.57 -8.26 0.76
C PHE A 62 -3.18 -8.58 -0.62
N GLY A 63 -3.29 -7.59 -1.50
CA GLY A 63 -3.72 -7.80 -2.89
C GLY A 63 -2.83 -8.78 -3.66
N PHE A 64 -1.50 -8.70 -3.48
CA PHE A 64 -0.56 -9.65 -4.06
C PHE A 64 -0.72 -11.06 -3.51
N VAL A 65 -0.80 -11.21 -2.18
CA VAL A 65 -0.98 -12.52 -1.54
C VAL A 65 -2.29 -13.16 -1.99
N SER A 66 -3.38 -12.39 -2.05
CA SER A 66 -4.67 -12.88 -2.56
C SER A 66 -4.57 -13.35 -4.01
N TYR A 67 -3.85 -12.63 -4.87
CA TYR A 67 -3.62 -13.06 -6.26
C TYR A 67 -2.85 -14.39 -6.33
N PHE A 68 -1.79 -14.53 -5.54
CA PHE A 68 -1.00 -15.77 -5.49
C PHE A 68 -1.81 -16.97 -4.99
N PHE A 69 -2.66 -16.78 -3.97
CA PHE A 69 -3.56 -17.83 -3.49
C PHE A 69 -4.66 -18.21 -4.48
N GLU A 70 -5.10 -17.28 -5.34
CA GLU A 70 -6.06 -17.59 -6.41
C GLU A 70 -5.43 -18.28 -7.62
N LEU A 71 -4.10 -18.18 -7.77
CA LEU A 71 -3.36 -18.81 -8.86
C LEU A 71 -3.00 -20.28 -8.59
N PHE A 72 -3.05 -20.73 -7.33
CA PHE A 72 -2.59 -22.05 -6.87
C PHE A 72 -3.77 -22.89 -6.35
#